data_AF-A0A4R6TUL0-F1
#
_entry.id   AF-A0A4R6TUL0-F1
#
_cell.length_a   1.000
_cell.length_b   1.000
_cell.length_c   1.000
_cell.angle_alpha   90.00
_cell.angle_beta   90.00
_cell.angle_gamma   90.00
#
_symmetry.space_group_name_H-M   'P 1'
#
loop_
_entity.id
_entity.type
_entity.pdbx_description
1 polymer ?
#
loop_
_entity_poly.entity_id
_entity_poly.type
_entity_poly.pdbx_seq_one_letter_code
_entity_poly.pdbx_strand_id
1 'polypeptide(L)'
;MRSATFFVGCLAFITTLSGLSRAAVAEGFPESYVESSMAEVMRGLTVDVGALAEGEMIRVQFAGRPVYIYRRTEADLASLQRGSAGGAEDPGQEVLRTVRKEYSSASAKAWARLLLAAEPISTRPLRTLDSRFFVGAGWAPMSGCALILAQSKKKTDTAAGFYDPCTTSAYDTAGRLLQVKGAPDHDALNISIPPYEVVGDKIVLGYADDFPELPFSREELYSAGSVTERLIDAARYNDIDEVRKAIGQGADVNYFAPGKGSPIGAAIIGGSTPLVELLIQHGARPQWNSEAIARSLGRNDVLELLQKLK
;
A
#
# COMPACT_ATOMS: atom_id res chain seq x y z
N MET A 1 56.43 37.56 -34.97
CA MET A 1 55.62 37.31 -36.18
C MET A 1 54.17 37.51 -35.76
N ARG A 2 53.57 38.68 -36.04
CA ARG A 2 52.60 38.94 -37.15
C ARG A 2 51.46 37.89 -37.12
N SER A 3 50.17 38.16 -36.98
CA SER A 3 49.29 39.33 -37.23
C SER A 3 47.93 39.01 -36.55
N ALA A 4 47.25 39.95 -35.87
CA ALA A 4 46.08 40.75 -36.34
C ALA A 4 44.74 39.94 -36.33
N THR A 5 43.52 40.39 -35.98
CA THR A 5 42.82 41.68 -35.77
C THR A 5 41.47 41.32 -35.09
N PHE A 6 41.07 41.84 -33.92
CA PHE A 6 40.08 42.93 -33.67
C PHE A 6 38.69 42.86 -34.34
N PHE A 7 37.62 42.84 -33.52
CA PHE A 7 36.34 43.59 -33.61
C PHE A 7 35.49 43.27 -32.35
N VAL A 8 35.41 44.13 -31.31
CA VAL A 8 34.40 45.18 -31.04
C VAL A 8 32.94 44.74 -31.27
N GLY A 9 32.11 44.83 -30.22
CA GLY A 9 30.65 44.76 -30.40
C GLY A 9 29.83 44.62 -29.12
N CYS A 10 29.72 45.69 -28.35
CA CYS A 10 28.61 45.88 -27.41
C CYS A 10 27.30 45.97 -28.23
N LEU A 11 26.28 45.14 -27.96
CA LEU A 11 24.88 45.49 -28.20
C LEU A 11 23.93 44.54 -27.43
N ALA A 12 23.03 45.13 -26.66
CA ALA A 12 21.93 44.46 -26.00
C ALA A 12 21.01 43.77 -27.01
N PHE A 13 20.59 42.55 -26.71
CA PHE A 13 19.35 41.98 -27.21
C PHE A 13 18.54 41.46 -26.03
N ILE A 14 17.49 42.22 -25.70
CA ILE A 14 16.35 41.71 -24.95
C ILE A 14 15.68 40.70 -25.88
N THR A 15 15.86 39.41 -25.60
CA THR A 15 14.98 38.36 -26.11
C THR A 15 14.37 37.66 -24.91
N THR A 16 13.10 37.97 -24.65
CA THR A 16 12.20 37.16 -23.86
C THR A 16 12.23 35.73 -24.38
N LEU A 17 12.81 34.81 -23.61
CA LEU A 17 12.61 33.38 -23.76
C LEU A 17 11.78 32.89 -22.59
N SER A 18 10.47 32.89 -22.82
CA SER A 18 9.54 31.91 -22.30
C SER A 18 10.05 30.49 -22.59
N GLY A 19 10.04 29.62 -21.56
CA GLY A 19 10.36 28.20 -21.66
C GLY A 19 11.77 27.89 -21.13
N LEU A 20 12.00 26.95 -20.21
CA LEU A 20 11.20 25.83 -19.75
C LEU A 20 11.38 25.66 -18.24
N SER A 21 10.26 25.44 -17.58
CA SER A 21 10.16 24.94 -16.21
C SER A 21 11.06 23.71 -16.04
N ARG A 22 12.19 23.86 -15.34
CA ARG A 22 12.79 22.74 -14.61
C ARG A 22 11.98 22.50 -13.33
N ALA A 23 10.70 22.20 -13.48
CA ALA A 23 10.05 21.36 -12.49
C ALA A 23 10.54 19.96 -12.84
N ALA A 24 11.41 19.41 -12.00
CA ALA A 24 11.73 18.00 -12.03
C ALA A 24 10.39 17.25 -12.08
N VAL A 25 10.10 16.64 -13.23
CA VAL A 25 9.03 15.66 -13.34
C VAL A 25 9.35 14.67 -12.23
N ALA A 26 8.43 14.42 -11.31
CA ALA A 26 8.47 13.25 -10.45
C ALA A 26 8.73 12.05 -11.36
N GLU A 27 9.99 11.58 -11.44
CA GLU A 27 10.46 10.68 -12.49
C GLU A 27 9.72 9.35 -12.40
N GLY A 28 8.63 9.22 -13.16
CA GLY A 28 7.89 7.97 -13.33
C GLY A 28 7.11 7.48 -12.12
N PHE A 29 6.73 8.30 -11.14
CA PHE A 29 5.84 7.83 -10.06
C PHE A 29 4.40 7.65 -10.59
N PRO A 30 3.73 6.49 -10.35
CA PRO A 30 4.11 5.42 -9.43
C PRO A 30 4.90 4.25 -10.03
N GLU A 31 5.13 4.19 -11.35
CA GLU A 31 5.86 3.11 -12.02
C GLU A 31 7.26 2.88 -11.44
N SER A 32 8.07 3.93 -11.26
CA SER A 32 9.41 3.86 -10.67
C SER A 32 9.40 3.40 -9.22
N TYR A 33 8.35 3.73 -8.46
CA TYR A 33 8.16 3.21 -7.10
C TYR A 33 7.81 1.71 -7.12
N VAL A 34 6.95 1.29 -8.05
CA VAL A 34 6.62 -0.13 -8.24
C VAL A 34 7.87 -0.89 -8.64
N GLU A 35 8.62 -0.42 -9.64
CA GLU A 35 9.88 -1.02 -10.09
C GLU A 35 10.90 -1.13 -8.95
N SER A 36 11.10 -0.05 -8.19
CA SER A 36 12.00 -0.07 -7.02
C SER A 36 11.53 -1.07 -5.96
N SER A 37 10.22 -1.17 -5.70
CA SER A 37 9.67 -2.11 -4.73
C SER A 37 9.85 -3.55 -5.20
N MET A 38 9.62 -3.83 -6.49
CA MET A 38 9.82 -5.16 -7.07
C MET A 38 11.31 -5.56 -7.08
N ALA A 39 12.20 -4.62 -7.39
CA ALA A 39 13.64 -4.84 -7.30
C ALA A 39 14.10 -5.15 -5.87
N GLU A 40 13.52 -4.47 -4.87
CA GLU A 40 13.76 -4.79 -3.45
C GLU A 40 13.32 -6.20 -3.09
N VAL A 41 12.14 -6.62 -3.56
CA VAL A 41 11.63 -7.98 -3.34
C VAL A 41 12.55 -9.03 -3.95
N MET A 42 12.96 -8.85 -5.21
CA MET A 42 13.83 -9.80 -5.90
C MET A 42 15.21 -9.88 -5.26
N ARG A 43 15.75 -8.75 -4.78
CA ARG A 43 17.01 -8.69 -4.04
C ARG A 43 16.91 -9.39 -2.68
N GLY A 44 15.73 -9.37 -2.08
CA GLY A 44 15.45 -9.89 -0.76
C GLY A 44 16.00 -9.01 0.37
N LEU A 45 15.40 -9.15 1.54
CA LEU A 45 15.82 -8.52 2.78
C LEU A 45 16.04 -9.60 3.84
N THR A 46 17.30 -9.77 4.23
CA THR A 46 17.69 -10.71 5.29
C THR A 46 17.61 -10.03 6.66
N VAL A 47 16.86 -10.63 7.58
CA VAL A 47 16.73 -10.19 8.96
C VAL A 47 17.27 -11.27 9.89
N ASP A 48 18.23 -10.92 10.74
CA ASP A 48 18.74 -11.81 11.79
C ASP A 48 17.76 -11.83 12.97
N VAL A 49 17.32 -13.03 13.36
CA VAL A 49 16.35 -13.25 14.44
C VAL A 49 16.93 -14.08 15.59
N GLY A 50 18.23 -14.41 15.57
CA GLY A 50 18.86 -15.29 16.55
C GLY A 50 18.84 -14.72 17.99
N ALA A 51 18.99 -13.40 18.11
CA ALA A 51 18.98 -12.70 19.38
C ALA A 51 17.59 -12.17 19.80
N LEU A 52 16.56 -12.32 18.96
CA LEU A 52 15.22 -11.80 19.24
C LEU A 52 14.60 -12.59 20.41
N ALA A 53 14.23 -11.97 21.54
CA ALA A 53 13.65 -12.70 22.67
C ALA A 53 12.15 -12.99 22.47
N GLU A 54 11.60 -13.95 23.22
CA GLU A 54 10.15 -14.22 23.17
C GLU A 54 9.34 -12.99 23.60
N GLY A 55 8.25 -12.73 22.89
CA GLY A 55 7.43 -11.54 23.11
C GLY A 55 7.98 -10.27 22.48
N GLU A 56 9.18 -10.31 21.88
CA GLU A 56 9.75 -9.19 21.14
C GLU A 56 9.40 -9.22 19.67
N MET A 57 9.45 -8.04 19.05
CA MET A 57 9.10 -7.85 17.65
C MET A 57 10.10 -6.93 16.95
N ILE A 58 10.62 -7.38 15.82
CA ILE A 58 11.37 -6.56 14.87
C ILE A 58 10.38 -5.97 13.87
N ARG A 59 10.56 -4.68 13.56
CA ARG A 59 9.84 -3.99 12.49
C ARG A 59 10.83 -3.61 11.41
N VAL A 60 10.59 -4.10 10.19
CA VAL A 60 11.39 -3.73 9.02
C VAL A 60 10.52 -3.09 7.96
N GLN A 61 11.12 -2.26 7.13
CA GLN A 61 10.48 -1.77 5.91
C GLN A 61 10.82 -2.75 4.78
N PHE A 62 9.81 -3.20 4.04
CA PHE A 62 9.99 -4.11 2.91
C PHE A 62 8.94 -3.81 1.84
N ALA A 63 9.37 -3.64 0.59
CA ALA A 63 8.50 -3.31 -0.54
C ALA A 63 7.59 -2.12 -0.23
N GLY A 64 8.16 -1.08 0.38
CA GLY A 64 7.44 0.15 0.70
C GLY A 64 6.43 0.06 1.85
N ARG A 65 6.35 -1.06 2.58
CA ARG A 65 5.44 -1.23 3.73
C ARG A 65 6.12 -1.87 4.95
N PRO A 66 5.57 -1.67 6.18
CA PRO A 66 6.13 -2.30 7.36
C PRO A 66 5.82 -3.80 7.37
N VAL A 67 6.82 -4.62 7.67
CA VAL A 67 6.70 -6.05 7.98
C VAL A 67 7.11 -6.27 9.42
N TYR A 68 6.28 -7.01 10.14
CA TYR A 68 6.49 -7.38 11.53
C TYR A 68 6.99 -8.82 11.60
N ILE A 69 8.09 -9.00 12.34
CA ILE A 69 8.64 -10.29 12.71
C ILE A 69 8.54 -10.39 14.23
N TYR A 70 7.55 -11.12 14.71
CA TYR A 70 7.25 -11.29 16.13
C TYR A 70 7.65 -12.69 16.60
N ARG A 71 8.47 -12.79 17.65
CA ARG A 71 8.81 -14.08 18.27
C ARG A 71 7.74 -14.44 19.30
N ARG A 72 6.96 -15.46 18.98
CA ARG A 72 5.87 -15.97 19.81
C ARG A 72 6.42 -16.51 21.13
N THR A 73 5.65 -16.30 22.18
CA THR A 73 5.84 -16.93 23.50
C THR A 73 5.23 -18.32 23.53
N GLU A 74 5.58 -19.13 24.53
CA GLU A 74 4.88 -20.40 24.79
C GLU A 74 3.37 -20.21 24.99
N ALA A 75 2.96 -19.11 25.65
CA ALA A 75 1.56 -18.79 25.88
C ALA A 75 0.80 -18.52 24.57
N ASP A 76 1.45 -17.86 23.60
CA ASP A 76 0.88 -17.62 22.27
C ASP A 76 0.64 -18.95 21.55
N LEU A 77 1.64 -19.84 21.55
CA LEU A 77 1.54 -21.17 20.93
C LEU A 77 0.43 -22.01 21.57
N ALA A 78 0.34 -22.00 22.90
CA ALA A 78 -0.74 -22.68 23.63
C ALA A 78 -2.12 -22.07 23.33
N SER A 79 -2.20 -20.76 23.06
CA SER A 79 -3.43 -20.09 22.64
C SER A 79 -3.85 -20.55 21.24
N LEU A 80 -2.91 -20.59 20.29
CA LEU A 80 -3.16 -21.04 18.92
C LEU A 80 -3.56 -22.52 18.84
N GLN A 81 -3.00 -23.38 19.69
CA GLN A 81 -3.33 -24.82 19.74
C GLN A 81 -4.72 -25.11 20.32
N ARG A 82 -5.19 -24.31 21.28
CA ARG A 82 -6.53 -24.47 21.86
C ARG A 82 -7.65 -24.19 20.86
N GLY A 83 -7.30 -23.65 19.69
CA GLY A 83 -8.22 -23.26 18.64
C GLY A 83 -8.92 -21.97 19.00
N SER A 84 -8.87 -21.01 18.08
CA SER A 84 -9.90 -19.97 18.02
C SER A 84 -11.20 -20.67 17.62
N ALA A 85 -11.97 -21.13 18.60
CA ALA A 85 -13.38 -21.43 18.40
C ALA A 85 -14.07 -20.13 17.94
N GLY A 86 -14.12 -19.90 16.62
CA GLY A 86 -14.87 -18.78 16.02
C GLY A 86 -14.07 -17.67 15.31
N GLY A 87 -12.89 -17.93 14.76
CA GLY A 87 -12.28 -17.03 13.76
C GLY A 87 -12.70 -17.47 12.36
N ALA A 88 -13.23 -16.56 11.54
CA ALA A 88 -13.82 -16.84 10.24
C ALA A 88 -13.04 -17.88 9.40
N GLU A 89 -13.76 -18.80 8.74
CA GLU A 89 -13.24 -19.55 7.59
C GLU A 89 -12.52 -18.54 6.65
N ASP A 90 -11.32 -18.81 6.12
CA ASP A 90 -11.14 -19.77 5.04
C ASP A 90 -9.63 -20.03 4.77
N PRO A 91 -9.14 -21.29 4.65
CA PRO A 91 -7.77 -21.59 4.27
C PRO A 91 -7.41 -21.38 2.79
N GLY A 92 -8.26 -20.81 1.93
CA GLY A 92 -7.91 -20.60 0.51
C GLY A 92 -8.61 -19.44 -0.20
N GLN A 93 -9.90 -19.18 0.06
CA GLN A 93 -10.61 -18.15 -0.73
C GLN A 93 -10.36 -16.71 -0.29
N GLU A 94 -9.68 -16.52 0.83
CA GLU A 94 -9.38 -15.18 1.35
C GLU A 94 -8.22 -14.49 0.63
N VAL A 95 -7.27 -15.25 0.05
CA VAL A 95 -6.09 -14.70 -0.61
C VAL A 95 -6.50 -13.76 -1.74
N LEU A 96 -7.44 -14.17 -2.60
CA LEU A 96 -7.91 -13.32 -3.70
C LEU A 96 -8.67 -12.09 -3.22
N ARG A 97 -9.39 -12.17 -2.10
CA ARG A 97 -10.08 -11.03 -1.49
C ARG A 97 -9.08 -10.03 -0.93
N THR A 98 -8.04 -10.50 -0.23
CA THR A 98 -6.92 -9.69 0.26
C THR A 98 -6.14 -9.09 -0.89
N VAL A 99 -5.80 -9.87 -1.91
CA VAL A 99 -5.09 -9.42 -3.13
C VAL A 99 -5.90 -8.33 -3.83
N ARG A 100 -7.23 -8.49 -3.98
CA ARG A 100 -8.09 -7.46 -4.57
C ARG A 100 -8.12 -6.19 -3.74
N LYS A 101 -8.22 -6.29 -2.41
CA LYS A 101 -8.19 -5.14 -1.50
C LYS A 101 -6.85 -4.42 -1.55
N GLU A 102 -5.76 -5.17 -1.48
CA GLU A 102 -4.40 -4.62 -1.53
C GLU A 102 -4.07 -4.11 -2.93
N TYR A 103 -4.62 -4.63 -4.01
CA TYR A 103 -4.37 -4.07 -5.35
C TYR A 103 -4.86 -2.61 -5.51
N SER A 104 -5.67 -2.09 -4.57
CA SER A 104 -6.34 -0.78 -4.62
C SER A 104 -5.47 0.48 -4.64
N SER A 105 -4.14 0.40 -4.66
CA SER A 105 -3.27 1.56 -4.89
C SER A 105 -2.02 1.18 -5.69
N ALA A 106 -1.38 2.14 -6.36
CA ALA A 106 -0.18 1.87 -7.13
C ALA A 106 0.97 1.31 -6.27
N SER A 107 1.11 1.80 -5.02
CA SER A 107 2.07 1.26 -4.03
C SER A 107 1.77 -0.17 -3.58
N ALA A 108 0.55 -0.63 -3.82
CA ALA A 108 0.06 -1.91 -3.34
C ALA A 108 -0.08 -2.95 -4.47
N LYS A 109 0.15 -2.54 -5.73
CA LYS A 109 0.32 -3.45 -6.87
C LYS A 109 1.50 -4.42 -6.69
N ALA A 110 2.59 -3.96 -6.06
CA ALA A 110 3.70 -4.82 -5.70
C ALA A 110 3.24 -5.89 -4.69
N TRP A 111 2.57 -5.46 -3.63
CA TRP A 111 2.03 -6.34 -2.59
C TRP A 111 0.98 -7.32 -3.10
N ALA A 112 0.08 -6.94 -4.00
CA ALA A 112 -0.92 -7.85 -4.55
C ALA A 112 -0.29 -9.11 -5.18
N ARG A 113 0.82 -8.97 -5.92
CA ARG A 113 1.54 -10.12 -6.49
C ARG A 113 2.32 -10.90 -5.43
N LEU A 114 2.90 -10.23 -4.46
CA LEU A 114 3.58 -10.88 -3.33
C LEU A 114 2.63 -11.78 -2.54
N LEU A 115 1.39 -11.35 -2.35
CA LEU A 115 0.41 -12.11 -1.60
C LEU A 115 -0.06 -13.37 -2.34
N LEU A 116 -0.08 -13.36 -3.68
CA LEU A 116 -0.27 -14.57 -4.47
C LEU A 116 0.92 -15.53 -4.30
N ALA A 117 2.15 -15.02 -4.37
CA ALA A 117 3.35 -15.83 -4.17
C ALA A 117 3.44 -16.42 -2.75
N ALA A 118 2.89 -15.72 -1.76
CA ALA A 118 2.88 -16.14 -0.36
C ALA A 118 1.73 -17.09 0.01
N GLU A 119 0.84 -17.43 -0.93
CA GLU A 119 -0.30 -18.32 -0.71
C GLU A 119 0.10 -19.65 -0.01
N PRO A 120 1.18 -20.35 -0.41
CA PRO A 120 1.61 -21.58 0.26
C PRO A 120 1.97 -21.40 1.75
N ILE A 121 2.29 -20.17 2.18
CA ILE A 121 2.58 -19.84 3.57
C ILE A 121 1.29 -19.43 4.29
N SER A 122 0.49 -18.56 3.68
CA SER A 122 -0.70 -17.97 4.32
C SER A 122 -1.83 -18.97 4.55
N THR A 123 -1.84 -20.08 3.80
CA THR A 123 -2.83 -21.16 3.90
C THR A 123 -2.46 -22.23 4.94
N ARG A 124 -1.24 -22.18 5.51
CA ARG A 124 -0.82 -23.07 6.59
C ARG A 124 -1.68 -22.80 7.84
N PRO A 125 -1.96 -23.80 8.70
CA PRO A 125 -2.35 -23.53 10.08
C PRO A 125 -1.26 -22.61 10.68
N LEU A 126 -1.49 -21.66 11.57
CA LEU A 126 -0.44 -20.72 12.05
C LEU A 126 0.16 -19.73 11.01
N ARG A 127 -0.08 -19.91 9.70
CA ARG A 127 0.25 -18.95 8.63
C ARG A 127 1.72 -18.53 8.64
N THR A 128 2.61 -19.51 8.82
CA THR A 128 4.07 -19.30 8.98
C THR A 128 4.86 -20.53 8.54
N LEU A 129 6.13 -20.34 8.18
CA LEU A 129 7.11 -21.40 7.94
C LEU A 129 7.75 -21.93 9.23
N ASP A 130 7.85 -21.10 10.26
CA ASP A 130 8.38 -21.44 11.58
C ASP A 130 7.40 -21.00 12.67
N SER A 131 6.89 -21.95 13.47
CA SER A 131 5.90 -21.68 14.51
C SER A 131 6.40 -20.70 15.57
N ARG A 132 7.71 -20.56 15.77
CA ARG A 132 8.30 -19.58 16.70
C ARG A 132 8.04 -18.14 16.27
N PHE A 133 7.80 -17.90 14.98
CA PHE A 133 7.68 -16.55 14.44
C PHE A 133 6.34 -16.30 13.75
N PHE A 134 5.79 -15.12 13.98
CA PHE A 134 4.84 -14.50 13.08
C PHE A 134 5.61 -13.57 12.15
N VAL A 135 5.40 -13.71 10.84
CA VAL A 135 5.96 -12.84 9.80
C VAL A 135 4.80 -12.34 8.97
N GLY A 136 4.48 -11.06 9.07
CA GLY A 136 3.28 -10.52 8.44
C GLY A 136 3.32 -9.01 8.26
N ALA A 137 2.36 -8.50 7.51
CA ALA A 137 2.12 -7.09 7.32
C ALA A 137 1.96 -6.37 8.66
N GLY A 138 2.64 -5.23 8.81
CA GLY A 138 2.57 -4.38 10.00
C GLY A 138 1.35 -3.44 10.02
N TRP A 139 0.40 -3.61 9.10
CA TRP A 139 -0.81 -2.80 8.99
C TRP A 139 -2.06 -3.68 9.00
N ALA A 140 -3.16 -3.11 9.49
CA ALA A 140 -4.47 -3.75 9.46
C ALA A 140 -5.02 -3.74 8.03
N PRO A 141 -5.46 -4.88 7.46
CA PRO A 141 -5.99 -4.95 6.10
C PRO A 141 -7.19 -4.01 5.85
N MET A 142 -7.98 -3.76 6.89
CA MET A 142 -9.20 -2.95 6.81
C MET A 142 -8.93 -1.44 6.82
N SER A 143 -8.19 -0.96 7.82
CA SER A 143 -7.99 0.48 8.06
C SER A 143 -6.69 1.01 7.47
N GLY A 144 -5.74 0.13 7.13
CA GLY A 144 -4.37 0.49 6.78
C GLY A 144 -3.55 1.00 7.96
N CYS A 145 -4.10 1.05 9.17
CA CYS A 145 -3.39 1.55 10.35
C CYS A 145 -2.33 0.56 10.82
N ALA A 146 -1.21 1.09 11.33
CA ALA A 146 -0.15 0.26 11.89
C ALA A 146 -0.68 -0.56 13.08
N LEU A 147 -0.44 -1.87 13.05
CA LEU A 147 -0.90 -2.79 14.09
C LEU A 147 -0.09 -2.59 15.37
N ILE A 148 -0.76 -2.76 16.50
CA ILE A 148 -0.17 -2.70 17.83
C ILE A 148 -0.13 -4.12 18.41
N LEU A 149 1.05 -4.53 18.89
CA LEU A 149 1.20 -5.80 19.60
C LEU A 149 0.41 -5.75 20.92
N ALA A 150 -0.45 -6.74 21.13
CA ALA A 150 -1.19 -6.93 22.35
C ALA A 150 -0.22 -7.28 23.49
N GLN A 151 0.15 -6.31 24.32
CA GLN A 151 0.90 -6.62 25.52
C GLN A 151 -0.02 -7.31 26.53
N SER A 152 0.42 -8.45 27.08
CA SER A 152 -0.30 -9.29 28.06
C SER A 152 -0.71 -8.59 29.38
N LYS A 153 -0.50 -7.26 29.51
CA LYS A 153 -0.73 -6.49 30.73
C LYS A 153 -2.21 -6.25 31.08
N LYS A 154 -3.16 -6.58 30.20
CA LYS A 154 -4.60 -6.60 30.55
C LYS A 154 -5.18 -7.99 30.34
N LYS A 155 -5.56 -8.59 31.47
CA LYS A 155 -6.06 -9.96 31.69
C LYS A 155 -7.41 -10.29 31.03
N THR A 156 -7.85 -9.51 30.03
CA THR A 156 -9.23 -9.56 29.54
C THR A 156 -9.39 -10.24 28.18
N ASP A 157 -8.31 -10.46 27.42
CA ASP A 157 -8.43 -11.14 26.13
C ASP A 157 -7.18 -11.98 25.81
N THR A 158 -7.16 -13.24 26.27
CA THR A 158 -5.98 -14.12 26.16
C THR A 158 -5.69 -14.64 24.74
N ALA A 159 -6.52 -14.26 23.76
CA ALA A 159 -6.44 -14.75 22.39
C ALA A 159 -5.80 -13.75 21.41
N ALA A 160 -5.90 -12.44 21.68
CA ALA A 160 -5.43 -11.42 20.76
C ALA A 160 -3.90 -11.21 20.84
N GLY A 161 -3.24 -11.29 19.69
CA GLY A 161 -1.84 -10.94 19.49
C GLY A 161 -1.64 -9.53 18.93
N PHE A 162 -2.57 -9.03 18.10
CA PHE A 162 -2.50 -7.71 17.50
C PHE A 162 -3.84 -6.97 17.56
N TYR A 163 -3.78 -5.64 17.66
CA TYR A 163 -4.95 -4.77 17.61
C TYR A 163 -4.79 -3.68 16.55
N ASP A 164 -5.87 -3.42 15.83
CA ASP A 164 -6.03 -2.25 14.97
C ASP A 164 -6.53 -1.06 15.80
N PRO A 165 -5.73 0.00 16.02
CA PRO A 165 -6.15 1.15 16.81
C PRO A 165 -7.28 1.97 16.16
N CYS A 166 -7.50 1.83 14.86
CA CYS A 166 -8.46 2.63 14.11
C CYS A 166 -9.87 2.03 14.12
N THR A 167 -9.98 0.70 14.08
CA THR A 167 -11.28 0.00 14.09
C THR A 167 -11.55 -0.75 15.38
N THR A 168 -10.54 -0.88 16.25
CA THR A 168 -10.54 -1.75 17.45
C THR A 168 -10.68 -3.25 17.14
N SER A 169 -10.43 -3.65 15.89
CA SER A 169 -10.38 -5.05 15.48
C SER A 169 -9.19 -5.77 16.12
N ALA A 170 -9.36 -7.06 16.40
CA ALA A 170 -8.37 -7.88 17.10
C ALA A 170 -7.98 -9.10 16.26
N TYR A 171 -6.69 -9.45 16.30
CA TYR A 171 -6.12 -10.58 15.56
C TYR A 171 -5.31 -11.47 16.50
N ASP A 172 -5.29 -12.78 16.27
CA ASP A 172 -4.41 -13.71 16.99
C ASP A 172 -2.94 -13.55 16.56
N THR A 173 -2.02 -14.28 17.19
CA THR A 173 -0.58 -14.27 16.83
C THR A 173 -0.25 -15.06 15.56
N ALA A 174 -1.23 -15.68 14.89
CA ALA A 174 -1.14 -16.14 13.51
C ALA A 174 -1.68 -15.09 12.51
N GLY A 175 -2.08 -13.92 13.02
CA GLY A 175 -2.66 -12.82 12.26
C GLY A 175 -4.06 -13.09 11.75
N ARG A 176 -4.79 -14.03 12.36
CA ARG A 176 -6.19 -14.30 12.04
C ARG A 176 -7.11 -13.35 12.77
N LEU A 177 -8.13 -12.86 12.09
CA LEU A 177 -9.12 -11.96 12.64
C LEU A 177 -10.00 -12.69 13.66
N LEU A 178 -10.03 -12.19 14.89
CA LEU A 178 -10.81 -12.73 16.01
C LEU A 178 -12.13 -11.98 16.19
N GLN A 179 -12.09 -10.68 15.99
CA GLN A 179 -13.25 -9.81 16.16
C GLN A 179 -13.19 -8.65 15.16
N VAL A 180 -14.27 -8.50 14.39
CA VAL A 180 -14.49 -7.35 13.51
C VAL A 180 -15.32 -6.33 14.26
N LYS A 181 -14.88 -5.06 14.26
CA LYS A 181 -15.66 -3.93 14.77
C LYS A 181 -15.64 -2.81 13.75
N GLY A 182 -16.82 -2.24 13.48
CA GLY A 182 -16.95 -1.03 12.68
C GLY A 182 -16.80 -1.22 11.16
N ALA A 183 -16.92 -2.42 10.62
CA ALA A 183 -16.90 -2.65 9.16
C ALA A 183 -17.82 -3.81 8.72
N PRO A 184 -18.19 -3.86 7.43
CA PRO A 184 -18.98 -4.95 6.87
C PRO A 184 -18.17 -6.26 6.78
N ASP A 185 -18.86 -7.40 6.80
CA ASP A 185 -18.24 -8.74 6.77
C ASP A 185 -17.34 -8.99 5.55
N HIS A 186 -17.57 -8.30 4.42
CA HIS A 186 -16.73 -8.45 3.23
C HIS A 186 -15.31 -7.88 3.40
N ASP A 187 -15.09 -7.00 4.38
CA ASP A 187 -13.79 -6.43 4.72
C ASP A 187 -13.10 -7.17 5.88
N ALA A 188 -13.73 -8.21 6.44
CA ALA A 188 -13.20 -9.02 7.53
C ALA A 188 -12.02 -9.88 7.10
N LEU A 189 -10.83 -9.28 6.97
CA LEU A 189 -9.64 -9.91 6.39
C LEU A 189 -8.58 -10.25 7.43
N ASN A 190 -7.95 -11.42 7.29
CA ASN A 190 -6.74 -11.79 8.02
C ASN A 190 -5.52 -10.93 7.63
N ILE A 191 -4.56 -10.75 8.54
CA ILE A 191 -3.32 -9.98 8.27
C ILE A 191 -2.55 -10.63 7.12
N SER A 192 -2.15 -9.83 6.14
CA SER A 192 -1.39 -10.25 4.96
C SER A 192 -0.02 -10.85 5.33
N ILE A 193 0.38 -11.94 4.67
CA ILE A 193 1.67 -12.62 4.90
C ILE A 193 2.56 -12.39 3.66
N PRO A 194 3.76 -11.81 3.79
CA PRO A 194 4.69 -11.68 2.66
C PRO A 194 5.34 -13.02 2.30
N PRO A 195 5.94 -13.15 1.11
CA PRO A 195 6.80 -14.28 0.78
C PRO A 195 8.13 -14.15 1.53
N TYR A 196 8.59 -15.24 2.11
CA TYR A 196 9.87 -15.30 2.80
C TYR A 196 10.36 -16.74 2.95
N GLU A 197 11.63 -16.87 3.33
CA GLU A 197 12.26 -18.13 3.69
C GLU A 197 12.89 -18.05 5.09
N VAL A 198 13.11 -19.21 5.70
CA VAL A 198 13.82 -19.36 6.97
C VAL A 198 15.14 -20.07 6.71
N VAL A 199 16.25 -19.38 7.00
CA VAL A 199 17.62 -19.89 6.76
C VAL A 199 18.40 -19.80 8.07
N GLY A 200 18.40 -20.89 8.84
CA GLY A 200 18.97 -20.91 10.19
C GLY A 200 18.25 -19.90 11.10
N ASP A 201 19.00 -18.97 11.69
CA ASP A 201 18.47 -17.91 12.54
C ASP A 201 18.15 -16.62 11.76
N LYS A 202 17.85 -16.75 10.46
CA LYS A 202 17.52 -15.62 9.58
C LYS A 202 16.20 -15.82 8.89
N ILE A 203 15.46 -14.71 8.76
CA ILE A 203 14.26 -14.61 7.92
C ILE A 203 14.63 -13.79 6.70
N VAL A 204 14.47 -14.38 5.52
CA VAL A 204 14.77 -13.72 4.24
C VAL A 204 13.44 -13.37 3.58
N LEU A 205 13.02 -12.11 3.69
CA LEU A 205 11.84 -11.58 3.01
C LEU A 205 12.18 -11.41 1.52
N GLY A 206 11.36 -11.91 0.61
CA GLY A 206 11.69 -11.86 -0.81
C GLY A 206 10.93 -12.87 -1.64
N TYR A 207 11.00 -12.69 -2.95
CA TYR A 207 10.53 -13.64 -3.93
C TYR A 207 11.37 -13.47 -5.20
N ALA A 208 12.12 -14.51 -5.56
CA ALA A 208 13.10 -14.46 -6.64
C ALA A 208 12.59 -15.08 -7.96
N ASP A 209 11.43 -15.73 -7.93
CA ASP A 209 10.81 -16.33 -9.12
C ASP A 209 9.93 -15.33 -9.88
N ASP A 210 9.44 -15.76 -11.04
CA ASP A 210 8.47 -15.00 -11.84
C ASP A 210 7.20 -14.74 -11.02
N PHE A 211 6.84 -13.46 -10.90
CA PHE A 211 5.66 -13.08 -10.12
C PHE A 211 4.37 -13.63 -10.74
N PRO A 212 3.44 -14.15 -9.93
CA PRO A 212 2.14 -14.59 -10.42
C PRO A 212 1.42 -13.44 -11.13
N GLU A 213 0.82 -13.75 -12.27
CA GLU A 213 -0.14 -12.83 -12.88
C GLU A 213 -1.36 -12.68 -11.99
N LEU A 214 -1.94 -11.48 -11.96
CA LEU A 214 -3.16 -11.24 -11.20
C LEU A 214 -4.32 -11.95 -11.91
N PRO A 215 -5.16 -12.72 -11.20
CA PRO A 215 -6.22 -13.52 -11.79
C PRO A 215 -7.46 -12.69 -12.16
N PHE A 216 -7.32 -11.37 -12.24
CA PHE A 216 -8.39 -10.44 -12.61
C PHE A 216 -7.82 -9.27 -13.41
N SER A 217 -8.60 -8.78 -14.37
CA SER A 217 -8.24 -7.61 -15.18
C SER A 217 -8.56 -6.32 -14.44
N ARG A 218 -7.92 -5.20 -14.84
CA ARG A 218 -8.32 -3.88 -14.32
C ARG A 218 -9.76 -3.53 -14.68
N GLU A 219 -10.23 -3.95 -15.85
CA GLU A 219 -11.59 -3.69 -16.33
C GLU A 219 -12.66 -4.37 -15.46
N GLU A 220 -12.37 -5.56 -14.94
CA GLU A 220 -13.25 -6.25 -13.98
C GLU A 220 -13.39 -5.48 -12.67
N LEU A 221 -12.35 -4.79 -12.21
CA LEU A 221 -12.39 -3.95 -11.00
C LEU A 221 -13.28 -2.72 -11.16
N TYR A 222 -13.44 -2.23 -12.40
CA TYR A 222 -14.21 -1.03 -12.77
C TYR A 222 -15.66 -1.33 -13.16
N SER A 223 -16.00 -2.60 -13.30
CA SER A 223 -17.27 -3.06 -13.88
C SER A 223 -18.48 -2.83 -12.95
N ALA A 224 -18.25 -2.66 -11.66
CA ALA A 224 -19.30 -2.48 -10.66
C ALA A 224 -19.53 -0.99 -10.37
N GLY A 225 -20.66 -0.46 -10.86
CA GLY A 225 -21.16 0.87 -10.47
C GLY A 225 -21.35 1.85 -11.63
N SER A 226 -21.67 3.08 -11.26
CA SER A 226 -21.83 4.21 -12.18
C SER A 226 -20.51 4.63 -12.83
N VAL A 227 -20.59 5.39 -13.93
CA VAL A 227 -19.41 6.00 -14.57
C VAL A 227 -18.60 6.86 -13.59
N THR A 228 -19.26 7.52 -12.65
CA THR A 228 -18.59 8.33 -11.60
C THR A 228 -17.90 7.48 -10.53
N GLU A 229 -18.49 6.35 -10.13
CA GLU A 229 -17.80 5.42 -9.21
C GLU A 229 -16.59 4.77 -9.89
N ARG A 230 -16.73 4.44 -11.17
CA ARG A 230 -15.62 3.97 -12.00
C ARG A 230 -14.48 4.99 -12.06
N LEU A 231 -14.80 6.29 -12.21
CA LEU A 231 -13.80 7.36 -12.15
C LEU A 231 -13.01 7.32 -10.83
N ILE A 232 -13.70 7.17 -9.69
CA ILE A 232 -13.06 7.09 -8.37
C ILE A 232 -12.13 5.88 -8.28
N ASP A 233 -12.62 4.71 -8.71
CA ASP A 233 -11.84 3.49 -8.68
C ASP A 233 -10.62 3.62 -9.60
N ALA A 234 -10.81 3.92 -10.88
CA ALA A 234 -9.74 4.15 -11.86
C ALA A 234 -8.70 5.17 -11.37
N ALA A 235 -9.15 6.26 -10.73
CA ALA A 235 -8.26 7.26 -10.16
C ALA A 235 -7.38 6.69 -9.04
N ARG A 236 -7.96 5.83 -8.20
CA ARG A 236 -7.24 5.13 -7.13
C ARG A 236 -6.18 4.15 -7.65
N TYR A 237 -6.46 3.49 -8.77
CA TYR A 237 -5.52 2.55 -9.42
C TYR A 237 -4.49 3.24 -10.33
N ASN A 238 -4.52 4.58 -10.42
CA ASN A 238 -3.75 5.38 -11.38
C ASN A 238 -3.94 4.91 -12.83
N ASP A 239 -5.20 4.72 -13.24
CA ASP A 239 -5.55 4.33 -14.60
C ASP A 239 -5.98 5.58 -15.39
N ILE A 240 -4.99 6.33 -15.88
CA ILE A 240 -5.21 7.62 -16.55
C ILE A 240 -6.16 7.48 -17.74
N ASP A 241 -6.05 6.38 -18.50
CA ASP A 241 -6.86 6.16 -19.70
C ASP A 241 -8.32 5.91 -19.33
N GLU A 242 -8.61 5.04 -18.34
CA GLU A 242 -9.99 4.83 -17.90
C GLU A 242 -10.54 6.10 -17.19
N VAL A 243 -9.70 6.88 -16.50
CA VAL A 243 -10.11 8.19 -15.96
C VAL A 243 -10.51 9.15 -17.08
N ARG A 244 -9.71 9.29 -18.14
CA ARG A 244 -10.06 10.14 -19.30
C ARG A 244 -11.36 9.70 -19.93
N LYS A 245 -11.54 8.40 -20.11
CA LYS A 245 -12.77 7.81 -20.66
C LYS A 245 -13.98 8.08 -19.78
N ALA A 246 -13.87 7.89 -18.46
CA ALA A 246 -14.97 8.15 -17.52
C ALA A 246 -15.36 9.64 -17.51
N ILE A 247 -14.38 10.56 -17.52
CA ILE A 247 -14.63 12.00 -17.66
C ILE A 247 -15.34 12.29 -18.99
N GLY A 248 -14.89 11.70 -20.09
CA GLY A 248 -15.53 11.84 -21.41
C GLY A 248 -16.95 11.29 -21.48
N GLN A 249 -17.29 10.32 -20.63
CA GLN A 249 -18.63 9.78 -20.44
C GLN A 249 -19.50 10.58 -19.45
N GLY A 250 -19.00 11.71 -18.95
CA GLY A 250 -19.75 12.62 -18.07
C GLY A 250 -19.66 12.28 -16.58
N ALA A 251 -18.62 11.56 -16.14
CA ALA A 251 -18.36 11.37 -14.71
C ALA A 251 -18.25 12.71 -13.97
N ASP A 252 -18.84 12.80 -12.79
CA ASP A 252 -18.69 13.96 -11.91
C ASP A 252 -17.35 13.91 -11.16
N VAL A 253 -16.41 14.75 -11.59
CA VAL A 253 -15.06 14.86 -11.01
C VAL A 253 -15.05 15.37 -9.56
N ASN A 254 -16.15 15.96 -9.07
CA ASN A 254 -16.28 16.46 -7.70
C ASN A 254 -17.15 15.56 -6.82
N TYR A 255 -17.65 14.44 -7.33
CA TYR A 255 -18.48 13.51 -6.58
C TYR A 255 -17.77 13.00 -5.33
N PHE A 256 -18.56 12.73 -4.28
CA PHE A 256 -18.08 12.11 -3.06
C PHE A 256 -18.93 10.86 -2.77
N ALA A 257 -18.29 9.70 -2.85
CA ALA A 257 -18.89 8.42 -2.49
C ALA A 257 -18.51 8.07 -1.04
N PRO A 258 -19.49 7.84 -0.15
CA PRO A 258 -19.21 7.29 1.18
C PRO A 258 -18.36 6.01 1.09
N GLY A 259 -17.29 5.94 1.88
CA GLY A 259 -16.35 4.80 1.87
C GLY A 259 -15.30 4.82 0.75
N LYS A 260 -15.63 5.33 -0.46
CA LYS A 260 -14.66 5.43 -1.57
C LYS A 260 -13.96 6.79 -1.68
N GLY A 261 -14.54 7.86 -1.12
CA GLY A 261 -14.02 9.22 -1.19
C GLY A 261 -14.36 9.91 -2.50
N SER A 262 -13.52 10.85 -2.93
CA SER A 262 -13.68 11.60 -4.17
C SER A 262 -12.62 11.25 -5.21
N PRO A 263 -12.83 11.57 -6.51
CA PRO A 263 -11.84 11.32 -7.55
C PRO A 263 -10.47 11.90 -7.22
N ILE A 264 -10.40 13.16 -6.75
CA ILE A 264 -9.13 13.79 -6.39
C ILE A 264 -8.49 13.13 -5.16
N GLY A 265 -9.29 12.79 -4.13
CA GLY A 265 -8.77 12.07 -2.97
C GLY A 265 -8.23 10.69 -3.35
N ALA A 266 -8.93 9.98 -4.23
CA ALA A 266 -8.51 8.70 -4.78
C ALA A 266 -7.23 8.82 -5.60
N ALA A 267 -7.06 9.85 -6.43
CA ALA A 267 -5.82 10.09 -7.18
C ALA A 267 -4.61 10.42 -6.27
N ILE A 268 -4.84 11.15 -5.18
CA ILE A 268 -3.80 11.44 -4.17
C ILE A 268 -3.34 10.12 -3.51
N ILE A 269 -4.30 9.28 -3.09
CA ILE A 269 -4.05 7.96 -2.50
C ILE A 269 -3.39 7.01 -3.51
N GLY A 270 -3.86 7.05 -4.75
CA GLY A 270 -3.37 6.22 -5.86
C GLY A 270 -1.95 6.55 -6.28
N GLY A 271 -1.40 7.67 -5.81
CA GLY A 271 0.00 7.97 -6.02
C GLY A 271 0.29 8.60 -7.38
N SER A 272 -0.56 9.48 -7.91
CA SER A 272 -0.30 10.05 -9.24
C SER A 272 -0.53 11.54 -9.31
N THR A 273 0.57 12.31 -9.30
CA THR A 273 0.51 13.77 -9.52
C THR A 273 -0.07 14.13 -10.89
N PRO A 274 0.33 13.47 -12.00
CA PRO A 274 -0.28 13.74 -13.30
C PRO A 274 -1.80 13.53 -13.32
N LEU A 275 -2.29 12.53 -12.57
CA LEU A 275 -3.71 12.28 -12.46
C LEU A 275 -4.43 13.32 -11.58
N VAL A 276 -3.81 13.77 -10.48
CA VAL A 276 -4.33 14.89 -9.68
C VAL A 276 -4.42 16.15 -10.53
N GLU A 277 -3.38 16.47 -11.31
CA GLU A 277 -3.37 17.58 -12.27
C GLU A 277 -4.48 17.45 -13.32
N LEU A 278 -4.62 16.26 -13.92
CA LEU A 278 -5.68 15.98 -14.90
C LEU A 278 -7.07 16.24 -14.32
N LEU A 279 -7.35 15.76 -13.11
CA LEU A 279 -8.63 15.98 -12.45
C LEU A 279 -8.87 17.48 -12.19
N ILE A 280 -7.86 18.22 -11.73
CA ILE A 280 -7.93 19.68 -11.54
C ILE A 280 -8.21 20.41 -12.86
N GLN A 281 -7.54 20.02 -13.95
CA GLN A 281 -7.78 20.57 -15.29
C GLN A 281 -9.22 20.38 -15.75
N HIS A 282 -9.87 19.29 -15.33
CA HIS A 282 -11.28 19.01 -15.57
C HIS A 282 -12.23 19.58 -14.50
N GLY A 283 -11.73 20.43 -13.59
CA GLY A 283 -12.56 21.17 -12.62
C GLY A 283 -12.74 20.48 -11.27
N ALA A 284 -11.95 19.44 -10.95
CA ALA A 284 -11.93 18.84 -9.63
C ALA A 284 -11.38 19.82 -8.58
N ARG A 285 -12.03 19.90 -7.43
CA ARG A 285 -11.66 20.79 -6.33
C ARG A 285 -11.07 19.99 -5.17
N PRO A 286 -9.95 20.45 -4.58
CA PRO A 286 -9.44 19.86 -3.34
C PRO A 286 -10.51 19.88 -2.25
N GLN A 287 -10.56 18.81 -1.46
CA GLN A 287 -11.46 18.70 -0.30
C GLN A 287 -10.77 19.12 1.00
N TRP A 288 -11.56 19.26 2.06
CA TRP A 288 -11.10 19.65 3.39
C TRP A 288 -9.94 18.78 3.92
N ASN A 289 -9.86 17.51 3.50
CA ASN A 289 -8.83 16.56 3.92
C ASN A 289 -7.75 16.28 2.85
N SER A 290 -7.81 16.88 1.66
CA SER A 290 -6.86 16.57 0.57
C SER A 290 -5.40 16.81 0.97
N GLU A 291 -5.11 17.93 1.64
CA GLU A 291 -3.76 18.19 2.16
C GLU A 291 -3.36 17.24 3.29
N ALA A 292 -4.31 16.86 4.16
CA ALA A 292 -4.03 15.94 5.26
C ALA A 292 -3.62 14.55 4.73
N ILE A 293 -4.33 14.05 3.71
CA ILE A 293 -4.01 12.81 3.01
C ILE A 293 -2.63 12.91 2.33
N ALA A 294 -2.37 14.01 1.62
CA ALA A 294 -1.08 14.19 0.95
C ALA A 294 0.09 14.23 1.96
N ARG A 295 -0.07 14.91 3.11
CA ARG A 295 0.92 14.92 4.21
C ARG A 295 1.14 13.53 4.79
N SER A 296 0.08 12.78 5.09
CA SER A 296 0.20 11.44 5.68
C SER A 296 0.90 10.45 4.75
N LEU A 297 0.80 10.67 3.43
CA LEU A 297 1.46 9.87 2.40
C LEU A 297 2.84 10.42 1.99
N GLY A 298 3.31 11.52 2.59
CA GLY A 298 4.59 12.16 2.24
C GLY A 298 4.61 12.76 0.82
N ARG A 299 3.45 13.07 0.23
CA ARG A 299 3.27 13.57 -1.13
C ARG A 299 3.51 15.08 -1.21
N ASN A 300 4.76 15.49 -1.04
CA ASN A 300 5.15 16.91 -1.10
C ASN A 300 4.86 17.53 -2.48
N ASP A 301 5.00 16.74 -3.54
CA ASP A 301 4.61 17.09 -4.92
C ASP A 301 3.14 17.53 -5.02
N VAL A 302 2.24 16.74 -4.43
CA VAL A 302 0.81 17.07 -4.37
C VAL A 302 0.56 18.27 -3.46
N LEU A 303 1.25 18.37 -2.32
CA LEU A 303 1.07 19.51 -1.41
C LEU A 303 1.41 20.84 -2.09
N GLU A 304 2.52 20.89 -2.83
CA GLU A 304 2.89 22.06 -3.63
C GLU A 304 1.84 22.37 -4.70
N LEU A 305 1.32 21.34 -5.39
CA LEU A 305 0.26 21.49 -6.37
C LEU A 305 -1.01 22.07 -5.75
N LEU A 306 -1.48 21.51 -4.63
CA LEU A 306 -2.69 21.96 -3.92
C LEU A 306 -2.55 23.39 -3.38
N GLN A 307 -1.35 23.78 -2.94
CA GLN A 307 -1.07 25.16 -2.48
C GLN A 307 -1.18 26.19 -3.60
N LYS A 308 -0.84 25.84 -4.84
CA LYS A 308 -0.96 26.74 -6.01
C LYS A 308 -2.40 27.01 -6.43
N LEU A 309 -3.38 26.27 -5.91
CA LEU A 309 -4.80 26.41 -6.25
C LEU A 309 -5.56 27.34 -5.28
N LYS A 310 -4.90 27.83 -4.24
CA LYS A 310 -5.45 28.80 -3.27
C LYS A 310 -5.28 30.22 -3.77
#